data_AF-A0A5C8PKF7-F1
#
_entry.id   AF-A0A5C8PKF7-F1
#
_cell.length_a   1.000
_cell.length_b   1.000
_cell.length_c   1.000
_cell.angle_alpha   90.00
_cell.angle_beta   90.00
_cell.angle_gamma   90.00
#
_symmetry.space_group_name_H-M   'P 1'
#
loop_
_entity.id
_entity.type
_entity.pdbx_description
1 polymer ?
#
loop_
_entity_poly.entity_id
_entity_poly.type
_entity_poly.pdbx_seq_one_letter_code
_entity_poly.pdbx_strand_id
1 'polypeptide(L)'
;MTGGKRLADRIAAWERIVAGVEAGYAYGLDDWLNDMDLRRGIDEALDALKPRERLRNKVSIEQLAASDARFRKATAAAGKCLWGSTVAAREGWHADRQWWYFRKPRIGNAELAQDIDAVA
;
A
#
# COMPACT_ATOMS: atom_id res chain seq x y z
N MET A 1 -22.05 -2.70 16.34
CA MET A 1 -21.39 -1.54 15.71
C MET A 1 -19.89 -1.73 15.83
N THR A 2 -19.26 -2.40 14.88
CA THR A 2 -17.80 -2.57 14.89
C THR A 2 -17.18 -1.22 14.57
N GLY A 3 -16.56 -0.60 15.58
CA GLY A 3 -15.85 0.67 15.46
C GLY A 3 -14.69 0.54 14.48
N GLY A 4 -14.93 0.84 13.21
CA GLY A 4 -13.88 0.92 12.21
C GLY A 4 -12.87 2.00 12.59
N LYS A 5 -11.57 1.69 12.53
CA LYS A 5 -10.49 2.69 12.68
C LYS A 5 -10.78 3.88 11.76
N ARG A 6 -10.59 5.11 12.27
CA ARG A 6 -10.83 6.33 11.50
C ARG A 6 -9.83 6.40 10.35
N LEU A 7 -10.19 7.07 9.25
CA LEU A 7 -9.32 7.23 8.08
C LEU A 7 -7.94 7.82 8.46
N ALA A 8 -7.92 8.81 9.35
CA ALA A 8 -6.69 9.40 9.87
C ALA A 8 -5.77 8.37 10.55
N ASP A 9 -6.32 7.43 11.34
CA ASP A 9 -5.54 6.40 12.02
C ASP A 9 -4.90 5.42 11.02
N ARG A 10 -5.62 5.10 9.94
CA ARG A 10 -5.11 4.25 8.86
C ARG A 10 -3.97 4.96 8.11
N ILE A 11 -4.12 6.25 7.83
CA ILE A 11 -3.09 7.05 7.15
C ILE A 11 -1.85 7.20 8.04
N ALA A 12 -2.01 7.43 9.35
CA ALA A 12 -0.89 7.45 10.28
C ALA A 12 -0.19 6.07 10.40
N ALA A 13 -0.93 4.97 10.24
CA ALA A 13 -0.31 3.64 10.15
C ALA A 13 0.45 3.47 8.83
N TRP A 14 -0.10 3.94 7.71
CA TRP A 14 0.58 3.93 6.42
C TRP A 14 1.87 4.76 6.46
N GLU A 15 1.86 5.95 7.05
CA GLU A 15 3.06 6.78 7.25
C GLU A 15 4.18 6.04 7.96
N ARG A 16 3.85 5.24 8.99
CA ARG A 16 4.84 4.42 9.72
C ARG A 16 5.41 3.29 8.86
N ILE A 17 4.56 2.64 8.06
CA ILE A 17 5.01 1.64 7.09
C ILE A 17 5.96 2.27 6.08
N VAL A 18 5.59 3.41 5.49
CA VAL A 18 6.44 4.13 4.52
C VAL A 18 7.80 4.48 5.13
N ALA A 19 7.84 4.95 6.38
CA ALA A 19 9.09 5.22 7.08
C ALA A 19 9.94 3.94 7.27
N GLY A 20 9.31 2.80 7.57
CA GLY A 20 9.99 1.50 7.62
C GLY A 20 10.56 1.06 6.28
N VAL A 21 9.81 1.26 5.18
CA VAL A 21 10.27 0.97 3.82
C VAL A 21 11.46 1.85 3.44
N GLU A 22 11.44 3.14 3.80
CA GLU A 22 12.55 4.06 3.56
C GLU A 22 13.82 3.68 4.34
N ALA A 23 13.67 3.16 5.56
CA ALA A 23 14.79 2.71 6.40
C ALA A 23 15.41 1.37 5.94
N GLY A 24 14.67 0.60 5.14
CA GLY A 24 15.03 -0.75 4.72
C GLY A 24 14.06 -1.78 5.29
N TYR A 25 13.27 -2.39 4.40
CA TYR A 25 12.20 -3.30 4.79
C TYR A 25 12.77 -4.66 5.22
N ALA A 26 12.53 -5.05 6.48
CA ALA A 26 13.18 -6.20 7.09
C ALA A 26 12.31 -7.46 7.15
N TYR A 27 11.05 -7.41 6.73
CA TYR A 27 10.08 -8.50 6.86
C TYR A 27 9.87 -9.28 5.54
N GLY A 28 9.08 -10.35 5.59
CA GLY A 28 8.83 -11.26 4.46
C GLY A 28 7.74 -10.76 3.51
N LEU A 29 7.44 -11.57 2.48
CA LEU A 29 6.44 -11.21 1.47
C LEU A 29 5.02 -11.08 2.05
N ASP A 30 4.62 -11.96 2.97
CA ASP A 30 3.29 -11.88 3.60
C ASP A 30 3.10 -10.58 4.37
N ASP A 31 4.13 -10.15 5.11
CA ASP A 31 4.12 -8.86 5.81
C ASP A 31 4.03 -7.69 4.82
N TRP A 32 4.79 -7.76 3.72
CA TRP A 32 4.72 -6.76 2.66
C TRP A 32 3.31 -6.65 2.06
N LEU A 33 2.66 -7.78 1.77
CA LEU A 33 1.30 -7.82 1.22
C LEU A 33 0.27 -7.33 2.23
N ASN A 34 0.41 -7.66 3.52
CA ASN A 34 -0.44 -7.14 4.58
C ASN A 34 -0.34 -5.61 4.70
N ASP A 35 0.87 -5.06 4.59
CA ASP A 35 1.09 -3.61 4.57
C ASP A 35 0.43 -2.95 3.34
N MET A 36 0.47 -3.62 2.18
CA MET A 36 -0.18 -3.13 0.96
C MET A 36 -1.71 -3.18 1.07
N ASP A 37 -2.26 -4.18 1.76
CA ASP A 37 -3.69 -4.28 2.04
C ASP A 37 -4.19 -3.14 2.94
N LEU A 38 -3.36 -2.58 3.82
CA LEU A 38 -3.70 -1.34 4.52
C LEU A 38 -3.93 -0.20 3.52
N ARG A 39 -3.06 -0.06 2.50
CA ARG A 39 -3.21 0.99 1.48
C ARG A 39 -4.46 0.79 0.63
N ARG A 40 -4.82 -0.45 0.30
CA ARG A 40 -6.12 -0.78 -0.31
C ARG A 40 -7.27 -0.36 0.60
N GLY A 41 -7.23 -0.70 1.87
CA GLY A 41 -8.29 -0.33 2.82
C GLY A 41 -8.43 1.18 3.05
N ILE A 42 -7.37 1.96 2.84
CA ILE A 42 -7.44 3.43 2.79
C ILE A 42 -8.15 3.88 1.52
N ASP A 43 -7.84 3.28 0.37
CA ASP A 43 -8.48 3.57 -0.93
C ASP A 43 -9.99 3.35 -0.88
N GLU A 44 -10.41 2.18 -0.38
CA GLU A 44 -11.82 1.82 -0.22
C GLU A 44 -12.54 2.78 0.74
N ALA A 45 -11.87 3.20 1.81
CA ALA A 45 -12.43 4.18 2.75
C ALA A 45 -12.59 5.57 2.11
N LEU A 46 -11.68 5.97 1.21
CA LEU A 46 -11.76 7.23 0.48
C LEU A 46 -12.86 7.25 -0.58
N ASP A 47 -13.05 6.13 -1.29
CA ASP A 47 -14.12 5.95 -2.27
C ASP A 47 -15.51 5.98 -1.61
N ALA A 48 -15.60 5.54 -0.35
CA ALA A 48 -16.85 5.58 0.42
C ALA A 48 -17.21 6.98 0.98
N LEU A 49 -16.30 7.97 0.95
CA LEU A 49 -16.57 9.29 1.53
C LEU A 49 -17.56 10.11 0.71
N LYS A 50 -18.56 10.70 1.38
CA LYS A 50 -19.41 11.74 0.77
C LYS A 50 -18.62 13.04 0.60
N PRO A 51 -19.03 13.97 -0.30
CA PRO A 51 -18.30 15.22 -0.55
C PRO A 51 -18.00 16.05 0.71
N ARG A 52 -18.95 16.15 1.65
CA ARG A 52 -18.75 16.86 2.93
C ARG A 52 -17.73 16.17 3.84
N GLU A 53 -17.67 14.84 3.82
CA GLU A 53 -16.67 14.08 4.58
C GLU A 53 -15.29 14.22 3.97
N ARG A 54 -15.20 14.23 2.64
CA ARG A 54 -13.95 14.47 1.93
C ARG A 54 -13.36 15.84 2.27
N LEU A 55 -14.18 16.90 2.37
CA LEU A 55 -13.74 18.22 2.83
C LEU A 55 -13.21 18.20 4.28
N ARG A 56 -13.89 17.49 5.18
CA ARG A 56 -13.44 17.35 6.58
C ARG A 56 -12.14 16.56 6.72
N ASN A 57 -11.85 15.65 5.80
CA ASN A 57 -10.64 14.83 5.81
C ASN A 57 -9.54 15.37 4.87
N LYS A 58 -9.65 16.61 4.38
CA LYS A 58 -8.72 17.18 3.39
C LYS A 58 -7.25 17.08 3.84
N VAL A 59 -6.95 17.43 5.08
CA VAL A 59 -5.59 17.35 5.63
C VAL A 59 -5.05 15.91 5.59
N SER A 60 -5.85 14.93 6.01
CA SER A 60 -5.45 13.52 5.96
C SER A 60 -5.24 13.04 4.53
N ILE A 61 -6.06 13.49 3.57
CA ILE A 61 -5.89 13.15 2.15
C ILE A 61 -4.57 13.72 1.60
N GLU A 62 -4.20 14.94 2.00
CA GLU A 62 -2.91 15.56 1.64
C GLU A 62 -1.73 14.80 2.26
N GLN A 63 -1.85 14.37 3.51
CA GLN A 63 -0.86 13.52 4.20
C GLN A 63 -0.67 12.16 3.51
N LEU A 64 -1.77 11.52 3.09
CA LEU A 64 -1.71 10.29 2.31
C LEU A 64 -0.97 10.51 0.99
N ALA A 65 -1.27 11.59 0.26
CA ALA A 65 -0.61 11.88 -1.01
C ALA A 65 0.91 12.07 -0.83
N ALA A 66 1.34 12.76 0.24
CA ALA A 66 2.74 12.90 0.59
C ALA A 66 3.40 11.55 0.92
N SER A 67 2.70 10.69 1.67
CA SER A 67 3.18 9.35 2.02
C SER A 67 3.29 8.43 0.80
N ASP A 68 2.30 8.45 -0.08
CA ASP A 68 2.32 7.71 -1.35
C ASP A 68 3.48 8.15 -2.24
N ALA A 69 3.80 9.45 -2.27
CA ALA A 69 4.96 9.96 -3.03
C ALA A 69 6.29 9.45 -2.46
N ARG A 70 6.43 9.45 -1.12
CA ARG A 70 7.59 8.88 -0.42
C ARG A 70 7.73 7.39 -0.66
N PHE A 71 6.65 6.62 -0.52
CA PHE A 71 6.63 5.19 -0.80
C PHE A 71 7.09 4.89 -2.23
N ARG A 72 6.54 5.62 -3.22
CA ARG A 72 6.94 5.44 -4.63
C ARG A 72 8.43 5.72 -4.86
N LYS A 73 9.04 6.66 -4.14
CA LYS A 73 10.49 6.91 -4.21
C LYS A 73 11.29 5.76 -3.60
N ALA A 74 10.85 5.23 -2.45
CA ALA A 74 11.50 4.14 -1.72
C ALA A 74 11.34 2.76 -2.36
N THR A 75 10.52 2.66 -3.42
CA THR A 75 10.18 1.40 -4.08
C THR A 75 10.48 1.44 -5.58
N ALA A 76 10.58 0.27 -6.19
CA ALA A 76 10.69 0.08 -7.63
C ALA A 76 9.46 -0.67 -8.17
N ALA A 77 9.23 -0.61 -9.48
CA ALA A 77 8.24 -1.46 -10.11
C ALA A 77 8.66 -2.94 -9.97
N ALA A 78 7.71 -3.79 -9.60
CA ALA A 78 7.91 -5.23 -9.53
C ALA A 78 7.73 -5.92 -10.90
N GLY A 79 7.08 -5.24 -11.87
CA GLY A 79 6.76 -5.78 -13.19
C GLY A 79 5.57 -6.75 -13.20
N LYS A 80 5.12 -7.20 -12.02
CA LYS A 80 3.98 -8.11 -11.80
C LYS A 80 3.24 -7.72 -10.52
N CYS A 81 2.01 -8.23 -10.37
CA CYS A 81 1.28 -8.11 -9.11
C CYS A 81 1.91 -9.07 -8.09
N LEU A 82 2.25 -8.58 -6.90
CA LEU A 82 2.89 -9.39 -5.86
C LEU A 82 1.91 -10.33 -5.13
N TRP A 83 0.61 -10.12 -5.26
CA TRP A 83 -0.42 -11.11 -4.90
C TRP A 83 -0.54 -12.25 -5.93
N GLY A 84 0.17 -12.16 -7.05
CA GLY A 84 0.14 -13.11 -8.15
C GLY A 84 -0.79 -12.71 -9.29
N SER A 85 -0.45 -13.13 -10.50
CA SER A 85 -1.16 -12.80 -11.74
C SER A 85 -2.61 -13.34 -11.75
N THR A 86 -2.83 -14.54 -11.24
CA THR A 86 -4.18 -15.14 -11.11
C THR A 86 -5.09 -14.32 -10.20
N VAL A 87 -4.58 -13.84 -9.06
CA VAL A 87 -5.34 -12.99 -8.14
C VAL A 87 -5.62 -11.64 -8.79
N ALA A 88 -4.61 -11.01 -9.40
CA ALA A 88 -4.80 -9.75 -10.09
C ALA A 88 -5.87 -9.83 -11.19
N ALA A 89 -5.87 -10.90 -11.99
CA ALA A 89 -6.87 -11.12 -13.03
C ALA A 89 -8.29 -11.31 -12.46
N ARG A 90 -8.43 -12.09 -11.38
CA ARG A 90 -9.71 -12.31 -10.71
C ARG A 90 -10.29 -11.03 -10.13
N GLU A 91 -9.45 -10.21 -9.49
CA GLU A 91 -9.86 -8.97 -8.83
C GLU A 91 -9.90 -7.76 -9.77
N GLY A 92 -9.44 -7.91 -11.02
CA GLY A 92 -9.30 -6.82 -11.98
C GLY A 92 -8.28 -5.76 -11.55
N TRP A 93 -7.20 -6.16 -10.89
CA TRP A 93 -6.17 -5.24 -10.41
C TRP A 93 -5.15 -4.89 -11.48
N HIS A 94 -4.85 -3.59 -11.57
CA HIS A 94 -3.94 -3.03 -12.55
C HIS A 94 -2.96 -2.06 -11.89
N ALA A 95 -1.77 -1.93 -12.49
CA ALA A 95 -0.68 -1.13 -11.94
C ALA A 95 -0.93 0.39 -11.98
N ASP A 96 -1.94 0.86 -12.72
CA ASP A 96 -2.37 2.25 -12.77
C ASP A 96 -3.28 2.63 -11.58
N ARG A 97 -4.10 1.69 -11.10
CA ARG A 97 -5.04 1.90 -9.99
C ARG A 97 -4.53 1.31 -8.67
N GLN A 98 -4.21 0.02 -8.62
CA GLN A 98 -3.69 -0.68 -7.42
C GLN A 98 -2.17 -0.74 -7.43
N TRP A 99 -1.53 0.35 -7.84
CA TRP A 99 -0.09 0.47 -8.06
C TRP A 99 0.76 -0.08 -6.90
N TRP A 100 0.26 -0.05 -5.66
CA TRP A 100 0.98 -0.54 -4.48
C TRP A 100 1.28 -2.04 -4.54
N TYR A 101 0.38 -2.86 -5.10
CA TYR A 101 0.62 -4.30 -5.27
C TYR A 101 1.63 -4.64 -6.38
N PHE A 102 2.04 -3.65 -7.18
CA PHE A 102 2.98 -3.81 -8.29
C PHE A 102 4.34 -3.20 -7.99
N ARG A 103 4.64 -3.00 -6.70
CA ARG A 103 5.89 -2.38 -6.24
C ARG A 103 6.59 -3.24 -5.23
N LYS A 104 7.92 -3.19 -5.30
CA LYS A 104 8.84 -3.86 -4.37
C LYS A 104 9.75 -2.84 -3.68
N PRO A 105 10.20 -3.09 -2.44
CA PRO A 105 11.13 -2.18 -1.76
C PRO A 105 12.44 -2.10 -2.54
N ARG A 106 13.06 -0.91 -2.58
CA ARG A 106 14.43 -0.76 -3.12
C ARG A 106 15.48 -1.31 -2.16
N ILE A 107 15.22 -1.19 -0.86
CA ILE A 107 16.08 -1.64 0.21
C ILE A 107 15.26 -2.66 1.01
N GLY A 108 15.61 -3.93 0.88
CA GLY A 108 14.95 -5.04 1.57
C GLY A 108 15.94 -6.16 1.87
N ASN A 109 15.47 -7.22 2.54
CA ASN A 109 16.28 -8.42 2.80
C ASN A 109 16.28 -9.39 1.59
N ALA A 110 17.20 -10.37 1.62
CA ALA A 110 17.37 -11.34 0.54
C ALA A 110 16.20 -12.35 0.43
N GLU A 111 15.57 -12.70 1.55
CA GLU A 111 14.43 -13.62 1.61
C GLU A 111 13.23 -13.03 0.85
N LEU A 112 12.84 -11.79 1.17
CA LEU A 112 11.80 -11.06 0.46
C LEU A 112 12.08 -10.94 -1.04
N ALA A 113 13.34 -10.69 -1.42
CA ALA A 113 13.70 -10.63 -2.84
C ALA A 113 13.47 -11.97 -3.55
N GLN A 114 13.83 -13.09 -2.92
CA GLN A 114 13.59 -14.44 -3.46
C GLN A 114 12.10 -14.74 -3.55
N ASP A 115 11.33 -14.43 -2.51
CA ASP A 115 9.89 -14.65 -2.48
C ASP A 115 9.19 -13.85 -3.59
N ILE A 116 9.56 -12.57 -3.77
CA ILE A 116 9.03 -11.72 -4.85
C ILE A 116 9.32 -12.33 -6.22
N ASP A 117 10.53 -12.84 -6.44
CA ASP A 117 10.91 -13.43 -7.72
C ASP A 117 10.12 -14.72 -7.98
N ALA A 118 9.79 -15.49 -6.94
CA ALA A 118 8.99 -16.71 -7.01
C ALA A 118 7.49 -16.49 -7.28
N VAL A 119 6.96 -15.26 -7.09
CA VAL A 119 5.55 -14.96 -7.41
C VAL A 119 5.26 -15.17 -8.90
N ALA A 120 4.21 -15.93 -9.23
CA ALA A 120 3.78 -16.19 -10.61
C ALA A 120 2.79 -15.14 -11.17
#